data_AF-A0A1V3P0I3-F1
#
_entry.id   AF-A0A1V3P0I3-F1
#
_cell.length_a   1.000
_cell.length_b   1.000
_cell.length_c   1.000
_cell.angle_alpha   90.00
_cell.angle_beta   90.00
_cell.angle_gamma   90.00
#
_symmetry.space_group_name_H-M   'P 1'
#
loop_
_entity.id
_entity.type
_entity.pdbx_description
1 polymer ?
#
loop_
_entity_poly.entity_id
_entity_poly.type
_entity_poly.pdbx_seq_one_letter_code
_entity_poly.pdbx_strand_id
1 'polypeptide(L)' 'MVTSSRVALGQENNPLFIPFVGIDSETDQFPLGSVRELWAPDALVSYDQEREAAEQHYTAWAMESAKALLAWAHSQEF' A
#
# COMPACT_ATOMS: atom_id res chain seq x y z
N MET A 1 7.81 -14.30 -6.58
CA MET A 1 6.39 -14.01 -6.34
C MET A 1 6.29 -13.53 -4.90
N VAL A 2 6.02 -12.24 -4.69
CA VAL A 2 5.72 -11.73 -3.34
C VAL A 2 4.26 -12.05 -3.10
N THR A 3 3.97 -12.94 -2.15
CA THR A 3 2.60 -13.28 -1.78
C THR A 3 2.10 -12.22 -0.80
N SER A 4 0.89 -11.69 -1.04
CA SER A 4 0.25 -10.74 -0.12
C SER A 4 0.19 -11.32 1.30
N SER A 5 0.56 -10.54 2.30
CA SER A 5 0.60 -10.99 3.70
C SER A 5 -0.73 -11.56 4.18
N ARG A 6 -1.86 -11.01 3.73
CA ARG A 6 -3.19 -11.56 4.07
C ARG A 6 -3.39 -13.00 3.59
N VAL A 7 -2.80 -13.37 2.44
CA VAL A 7 -2.89 -14.73 1.89
C VAL A 7 -1.90 -15.66 2.60
N ALA A 8 -0.68 -15.19 2.82
CA ALA A 8 0.35 -15.97 3.52
C ALA A 8 -0.07 -16.33 4.95
N LEU A 9 -0.88 -15.48 5.60
CA LEU A 9 -1.37 -15.65 6.96
C LEU A 9 -2.77 -16.30 7.06
N GLY A 10 -3.42 -16.64 5.94
CA GLY A 10 -4.80 -17.15 5.94
C GLY A 10 -5.83 -16.15 6.50
N GLN A 11 -5.58 -14.85 6.29
CA GLN A 11 -6.35 -13.70 6.79
C GLN A 11 -7.04 -12.95 5.65
N GLU A 12 -7.41 -13.63 4.57
CA GLU A 12 -7.98 -13.01 3.38
C GLU A 12 -9.29 -12.29 3.67
N ASN A 13 -10.03 -12.77 4.68
CA ASN A 13 -11.30 -12.21 5.14
C ASN A 13 -11.15 -11.21 6.30
N ASN A 14 -9.91 -10.94 6.77
CA ASN A 14 -9.70 -10.00 7.86
C ASN A 14 -9.83 -8.55 7.34
N PRO A 15 -10.84 -7.78 7.80
CA PRO A 15 -11.11 -6.45 7.28
C PRO A 15 -9.98 -5.45 7.56
N LEU A 16 -9.10 -5.74 8.53
CA LEU A 16 -7.95 -4.89 8.86
C LEU A 16 -6.91 -4.84 7.72
N PHE A 17 -6.96 -5.77 6.76
CA PHE A 17 -6.14 -5.73 5.54
C PHE A 17 -6.74 -4.89 4.41
N ILE A 18 -8.03 -4.54 4.45
CA ILE A 18 -8.73 -3.83 3.37
C ILE A 18 -8.09 -2.47 3.05
N PRO A 19 -7.73 -1.62 4.04
CA PRO A 19 -7.11 -0.33 3.75
C PRO A 19 -5.82 -0.47 2.92
N PHE A 20 -4.98 -1.45 3.24
CA PHE A 20 -3.72 -1.68 2.53
C PHE A 20 -3.95 -2.18 1.11
N VAL A 21 -4.96 -3.03 0.89
CA VAL A 21 -5.32 -3.51 -0.45
C VAL A 21 -5.87 -2.36 -1.30
N GLY A 22 -6.67 -1.49 -0.71
CA GLY A 22 -7.16 -0.28 -1.39
C GLY A 22 -6.02 0.65 -1.79
N ILE A 23 -5.11 0.94 -0.86
CA ILE A 23 -3.94 1.81 -1.14
C ILE A 23 -3.06 1.18 -2.22
N ASP A 24 -2.73 -0.11 -2.10
CA ASP A 24 -1.91 -0.83 -3.10
C ASP A 24 -2.55 -0.74 -4.50
N SER A 25 -3.86 -0.97 -4.59
CA SER A 25 -4.59 -0.88 -5.87
C SER A 25 -4.66 0.54 -6.45
N GLU A 26 -4.78 1.57 -5.62
CA GLU A 26 -4.85 2.98 -6.05
C GLU A 26 -3.46 3.58 -6.33
N THR A 27 -2.39 2.84 -6.02
CA THR A 27 -1.00 3.31 -6.19
C THR A 27 -0.16 2.39 -7.09
N ASP A 28 -0.74 1.31 -7.64
CA ASP A 28 -0.03 0.31 -8.43
C ASP A 28 0.53 0.86 -9.76
N GLN A 29 -0.05 1.95 -10.24
CA GLN A 29 0.32 2.58 -11.50
C GLN A 29 1.64 3.35 -11.42
N PHE A 30 2.12 3.68 -10.22
CA PHE A 30 3.30 4.52 -10.06
C PHE A 30 4.58 3.74 -10.38
N PRO A 31 5.37 4.16 -11.38
CA PRO A 31 6.58 3.44 -11.75
C PRO A 31 7.67 3.62 -10.67
N LEU A 32 8.17 2.50 -10.16
CA LEU A 32 9.21 2.45 -9.13
C LEU A 32 10.44 1.68 -9.61
N GLY A 33 11.63 2.14 -9.22
CA GLY A 33 12.90 1.50 -9.58
C GLY A 33 13.25 1.59 -11.07
N SER A 34 13.89 0.55 -11.61
CA SER A 34 14.47 0.56 -12.96
C SER A 34 13.45 0.68 -14.09
N VAL A 35 12.18 0.33 -13.87
CA VAL A 35 11.12 0.48 -14.90
C VAL A 35 10.97 1.95 -15.33
N ARG A 36 11.31 2.89 -14.46
CA ARG A 36 11.27 4.34 -14.75
C ARG A 36 12.19 4.74 -15.90
N GLU A 37 13.26 3.97 -16.18
CA GLU A 37 14.16 4.22 -17.32
C GLU A 37 13.46 4.05 -18.68
N LEU A 38 12.33 3.35 -18.71
CA LEU A 38 11.53 3.10 -19.91
C LEU A 38 10.41 4.15 -20.10
N TRP A 39 10.24 5.06 -19.15
CA TRP A 39 9.16 6.04 -19.15
C TRP A 39 9.62 7.38 -19.72
N ALA A 40 8.70 8.11 -20.35
CA ALA A 40 8.96 9.45 -20.81
C ALA A 40 9.23 10.39 -19.61
N PRO A 41 10.26 11.26 -19.66
CA PRO A 41 10.62 12.10 -18.50
C PRO A 41 9.51 13.04 -18.02
N ASP A 42 8.71 13.57 -18.93
CA ASP A 42 7.55 14.42 -18.64
C ASP A 42 6.42 13.65 -17.95
N ALA A 43 6.16 12.41 -18.37
CA ALA A 43 5.22 11.53 -17.69
C ALA A 43 5.68 11.26 -16.24
N LEU A 44 6.97 10.98 -16.02
CA LEU A 44 7.50 10.75 -14.67
C LEU A 44 7.26 11.95 -13.74
N VAL A 45 7.40 13.19 -14.24
CA VAL A 45 7.11 14.39 -13.45
C VAL A 45 5.64 14.45 -13.00
N SER A 46 4.70 14.15 -13.90
CA SER A 46 3.27 14.12 -13.57
C SER A 46 2.97 13.04 -12.53
N TYR A 47 3.43 11.81 -12.77
CA TYR A 47 3.16 10.68 -11.87
C TYR A 47 3.85 10.84 -10.51
N ASP A 48 5.00 11.52 -10.44
CA ASP A 48 5.63 11.82 -9.16
C ASP A 48 4.81 12.81 -8.33
N GLN A 49 4.16 13.80 -8.96
CA GLN A 49 3.24 14.73 -8.29
C GLN A 49 1.97 14.01 -7.82
N GLU A 50 1.40 13.15 -8.65
CA GLU A 50 0.24 12.33 -8.29
C GLU A 50 0.55 11.37 -7.15
N ARG A 51 1.74 10.74 -7.18
CA ARG A 51 2.23 9.88 -6.09
C ARG A 51 2.36 10.64 -4.79
N GLU A 52 2.98 11.82 -4.82
CA GLU A 52 3.12 12.65 -3.61
C GLU A 52 1.75 13.04 -3.03
N ALA A 53 0.79 13.39 -3.89
CA ALA A 53 -0.58 13.67 -3.46
C ALA A 53 -1.27 12.44 -2.85
N ALA A 54 -1.12 11.26 -3.46
CA ALA A 54 -1.65 10.00 -2.93
C ALA A 54 -1.01 9.64 -1.58
N GLU A 55 0.30 9.78 -1.44
CA GLU A 55 1.03 9.55 -0.19
C GLU A 55 0.49 10.47 0.92
N GLN A 56 0.36 11.78 0.64
CA GLN A 56 -0.19 12.73 1.60
C GLN A 56 -1.65 12.41 1.97
N HIS A 57 -2.46 12.00 0.99
CA HIS A 57 -3.86 11.66 1.20
C HIS A 57 -4.03 10.42 2.09
N TYR A 58 -3.26 9.36 1.84
CA TYR A 58 -3.43 8.08 2.52
C TYR A 58 -2.59 7.93 3.79
N THR A 59 -1.53 8.72 4.02
CA THR A 59 -0.59 8.54 5.14
C THR A 59 -1.28 8.41 6.50
N ALA A 60 -2.21 9.31 6.82
CA ALA A 60 -2.90 9.28 8.10
C ALA A 60 -3.74 8.00 8.26
N TRP A 61 -4.48 7.64 7.22
CA TRP A 61 -5.33 6.46 7.22
C TRP A 61 -4.53 5.15 7.25
N ALA A 62 -3.44 5.07 6.50
CA ALA A 62 -2.52 3.94 6.50
C ALA A 62 -1.92 3.73 7.90
N MET A 63 -1.51 4.81 8.56
CA MET A 63 -0.93 4.75 9.90
C MET A 63 -1.94 4.27 10.95
N GLU A 64 -3.16 4.78 10.94
CA GLU A 64 -4.21 4.32 11.86
C GLU A 64 -4.60 2.85 11.59
N SER A 65 -4.68 2.46 10.32
CA SER A 65 -4.95 1.07 9.93
C SER A 65 -3.83 0.13 10.38
N ALA A 66 -2.57 0.56 10.29
CA ALA A 66 -1.41 -0.20 10.77
C ALA A 66 -1.45 -0.38 12.29
N LYS A 67 -1.76 0.67 13.05
CA LYS A 67 -1.93 0.57 14.51
C LYS A 67 -3.03 -0.43 14.87
N ALA A 68 -4.17 -0.37 14.18
CA ALA A 68 -5.29 -1.28 14.41
C ALA A 68 -4.91 -2.74 14.09
N LEU A 69 -4.22 -2.97 12.97
CA LEU A 69 -3.74 -4.30 12.59
C LEU A 69 -2.72 -4.85 13.59
N LEU A 70 -1.76 -4.04 14.05
CA LEU A 70 -0.80 -4.45 15.09
C LEU A 70 -1.49 -4.79 16.41
N ALA A 71 -2.43 -3.95 16.86
CA ALA A 71 -3.16 -4.19 18.10
C ALA A 71 -3.96 -5.50 18.06
N TRP A 72 -4.59 -5.79 16.91
CA TRP A 72 -5.24 -7.07 16.68
C TRP A 72 -4.24 -8.23 16.66
N ALA A 73 -3.12 -8.09 15.95
CA ALA A 73 -2.11 -9.16 15.87
C ALA A 73 -1.58 -9.55 17.27
N HIS A 74 -1.27 -8.56 18.11
CA HIS A 74 -0.86 -8.81 19.50
C HIS A 74 -1.95 -9.47 20.35
N SER A 75 -3.24 -9.25 20.05
CA SER A 75 -4.33 -9.89 20.80
C SER A 75 -4.53 -11.35 20.41
N GLN A 76 -3.97 -11.82 19.30
CA GLN A 76 -4.01 -13.22 18.88
C GLN A 76 -2.90 -14.07 19.50
N GLU A 77 -1.92 -13.45 20.18
CA GLU A 77 -0.79 -14.16 20.81
C GLU A 77 -1.14 -14.81 22.17
N PHE A 78 -2.40 -14.71 22.61
CA PHE A 78 -2.90 -15.24 23.89
C PHE A 78 -4.13 -16.14 23.72
#